data_AF-A0A8C2XLP8-F1
#
_entry.id   AF-A0A8C2XLP8-F1
#
_cell.length_a   1.000
_cell.length_b   1.000
_cell.length_c   1.000
_cell.angle_alpha   90.00
_cell.angle_beta   90.00
_cell.angle_gamma   90.00
#
_symmetry.space_group_name_H-M   'P 1'
#
loop_
_entity.id
_entity.type
_entity.pdbx_description
1 polymer ?
#
loop_
_entity_poly.entity_id
_entity_poly.type
_entity_poly.pdbx_seq_one_letter_code
_entity_poly.pdbx_strand_id
1 'polypeptide(L)'
;MAVLSKIPHNCYEIGHTWDPSCVQSAVDVARSALEVSFKIYAPLYLIAAILRRRKKDYYIKRLLPEIFWSTSFLTANGGLYIVFFCILRKLLGGFHSWSAGFGSALPASYIAILLERKSRRGLLTIYMTNLATETLFRMAVTRGAIKPIRHGEVLLFCITASLYMYFFRSKDGLKGFAFSALKFIIGKEEIPTHSVVGEQICTRSLERAAAVEAEDSQASRERPCSRSKTLVAHIRELLQSICKKGPRHRCCKHYQDNCISYCVKGFVRMFSVGFLIQCCLKVPSAFRYMFTKPSRLLSLFYNKENFQLGAFLGSFVSIYKGTSCLLRWLRNIDDELHALIAGFLAGMSMFFYKSTSISMYLFSKLVETMYFKGIESGRFPYFPHADTVLYAISTAICFQAAVMEVQNLRPTYWKFLLRLTKGRFALMNRQMLDVFGTQASQDFKGFAPKLDPRYTTMLPPGADIQLG
;
A
#
# COMPACT_ATOMS: atom_id res chain seq x y z
N MET A 1 36.61 4.21 0.72
CA MET A 1 37.28 5.30 1.46
C MET A 1 36.52 6.65 1.47
N ALA A 2 35.29 6.75 0.92
CA ALA A 2 34.52 8.01 0.89
C ALA A 2 33.64 8.31 2.13
N VAL A 3 33.36 7.33 3.00
CA VAL A 3 32.42 7.49 4.14
C VAL A 3 32.92 8.49 5.19
N LEU A 4 34.24 8.65 5.30
CA LEU A 4 34.92 9.59 6.21
C LEU A 4 35.31 10.92 5.53
N SER A 5 35.04 11.07 4.22
CA SER A 5 35.30 12.36 3.57
C SER A 5 34.35 13.41 4.15
N LYS A 6 34.90 14.59 4.44
CA LYS A 6 34.20 15.68 5.09
C LYS A 6 34.12 16.85 4.12
N ILE A 7 32.91 17.37 3.90
CA ILE A 7 32.70 18.58 3.13
C ILE A 7 32.69 19.77 4.11
N PRO A 8 33.64 20.72 4.02
CA PRO A 8 33.79 21.81 5.00
C PRO A 8 32.81 22.97 4.82
N HIS A 9 31.93 22.91 3.83
CA HIS A 9 30.96 23.98 3.54
C HIS A 9 29.93 24.20 4.65
N ASN A 10 29.30 25.37 4.62
CA ASN A 10 28.24 25.75 5.52
C ASN A 10 26.86 25.27 5.05
N CYS A 11 25.85 25.45 5.90
CA CYS A 11 24.50 24.96 5.63
C CYS A 11 23.83 25.69 4.46
N TYR A 12 24.19 26.95 4.22
CA TYR A 12 23.70 27.77 3.11
C TYR A 12 24.26 27.27 1.77
N GLU A 13 25.54 26.92 1.72
CA GLU A 13 26.21 26.42 0.52
C GLU A 13 25.68 25.06 0.03
N ILE A 14 25.13 24.23 0.92
CA ILE A 14 24.69 22.86 0.60
C ILE A 14 23.17 22.68 0.70
N GLY A 15 22.59 23.01 1.84
CA GLY A 15 21.23 22.62 2.18
C GLY A 15 20.20 23.67 1.83
N HIS A 16 20.31 24.84 2.46
CA HIS A 16 19.30 25.89 2.38
C HIS A 16 19.77 27.09 1.55
N THR A 17 20.12 26.81 0.29
CA THR A 17 20.74 27.74 -0.67
C THR A 17 19.91 28.97 -1.03
N TRP A 18 18.65 29.04 -0.60
CA TRP A 18 17.75 30.17 -0.84
C TRP A 18 17.86 31.27 0.22
N ASP A 19 18.36 30.97 1.44
CA ASP A 19 18.48 31.95 2.52
C ASP A 19 19.67 31.60 3.44
N PRO A 20 20.58 32.55 3.74
CA PRO A 20 21.76 32.28 4.57
C PRO A 20 21.42 31.96 6.05
N SER A 21 20.26 32.39 6.54
CA SER A 21 19.81 32.14 7.91
C SER A 21 19.23 30.72 8.05
N CYS A 22 19.84 29.93 8.92
CA CYS A 22 19.34 28.60 9.29
C CYS A 22 17.92 28.66 9.87
N VAL A 23 17.64 29.69 10.69
CA VAL A 23 16.34 29.86 11.34
C VAL A 23 15.27 30.23 10.32
N GLN A 24 15.56 31.20 9.45
CA GLN A 24 14.62 31.61 8.41
C GLN A 24 14.33 30.45 7.46
N SER A 25 15.35 29.68 7.09
CA SER A 25 15.21 28.50 6.25
C SER A 25 14.32 27.42 6.88
N ALA A 26 14.43 27.19 8.20
CA ALA A 26 13.56 26.27 8.92
C ALA A 26 12.11 26.77 8.97
N VAL A 27 11.91 28.07 9.25
CA VAL A 27 10.57 28.72 9.26
C VAL A 27 9.91 28.65 7.88
N ASP A 28 10.67 28.90 6.83
CA ASP A 28 10.22 28.86 5.44
C ASP A 28 9.67 27.49 5.04
N VAL A 29 10.41 26.44 5.39
CA VAL A 29 10.02 25.04 5.15
C VAL A 29 8.85 24.66 6.04
N ALA A 30 8.86 25.03 7.33
CA ALA A 30 7.75 24.77 8.24
C ALA A 30 6.44 25.44 7.77
N ARG A 31 6.48 26.71 7.37
CA ARG A 31 5.31 27.44 6.84
C ARG A 31 4.74 26.78 5.59
N SER A 32 5.62 26.33 4.70
CA SER A 32 5.22 25.64 3.47
C SER A 32 4.62 24.28 3.76
N ALA A 33 5.25 23.53 4.67
CA ALA A 33 4.77 22.24 5.12
C ALA A 33 3.41 22.37 5.81
N LEU A 34 3.19 23.40 6.63
CA LEU A 34 1.93 23.69 7.30
C LEU A 34 0.79 23.87 6.31
N GLU A 35 0.99 24.75 5.32
CA GLU A 35 -0.02 25.05 4.30
C GLU A 35 -0.42 23.80 3.51
N VAL A 36 0.58 23.02 3.07
CA VAL A 36 0.36 21.81 2.27
C VAL A 36 -0.25 20.69 3.11
N SER A 37 0.22 20.51 4.34
CA SER A 37 -0.30 19.49 5.27
C SER A 37 -1.78 19.73 5.57
N PHE A 38 -2.14 20.99 5.85
CA PHE A 38 -3.54 21.37 6.08
C PHE A 38 -4.41 21.08 4.83
N LYS A 39 -3.94 21.45 3.63
CA LYS A 39 -4.63 21.18 2.36
C LYS A 39 -4.81 19.68 2.06
N ILE A 40 -3.94 18.82 2.58
CA ILE A 40 -4.05 17.36 2.42
C ILE A 40 -4.98 16.77 3.46
N TYR A 41 -4.78 17.10 4.74
CA TYR A 41 -5.49 16.45 5.83
C TYR A 41 -6.92 16.97 6.00
N ALA A 42 -7.18 18.27 5.89
CA ALA A 42 -8.51 18.81 6.13
C ALA A 42 -9.60 18.17 5.23
N PRO A 43 -9.42 18.03 3.91
CA PRO A 43 -10.40 17.36 3.05
C PRO A 43 -10.54 15.87 3.35
N LEU A 44 -9.43 15.17 3.58
CA LEU A 44 -9.43 13.73 3.84
C LEU A 44 -10.21 13.38 5.12
N TYR A 45 -9.96 14.13 6.19
CA TYR A 45 -10.67 13.97 7.45
C TYR A 45 -12.14 14.36 7.33
N LEU A 46 -12.44 15.46 6.61
CA LEU A 46 -13.81 15.92 6.40
C LEU A 46 -14.65 14.90 5.61
N ILE A 47 -14.13 14.38 4.50
CA ILE A 47 -14.79 13.33 3.71
C ILE A 47 -15.03 12.08 4.55
N ALA A 48 -14.03 11.64 5.33
CA ALA A 48 -14.17 10.48 6.21
C ALA A 48 -15.24 10.70 7.31
N ALA A 49 -15.39 11.92 7.81
CA ALA A 49 -16.41 12.28 8.80
C ALA A 49 -17.83 12.25 8.17
N ILE A 50 -17.97 12.78 6.96
CA ILE A 50 -19.23 12.80 6.20
C ILE A 50 -19.68 11.38 5.86
N LEU A 51 -18.78 10.55 5.33
CA LEU A 51 -19.08 9.15 4.97
C LEU A 51 -19.51 8.31 6.18
N ARG A 52 -19.00 8.64 7.37
CA ARG A 52 -19.37 7.98 8.63
C ARG A 52 -20.61 8.58 9.31
N ARG A 53 -21.28 9.55 8.67
CA ARG A 53 -22.49 10.24 9.17
C ARG A 53 -22.37 10.67 10.65
N ARG A 54 -21.23 11.28 11.01
CA ARG A 54 -20.96 11.71 12.40
C ARG A 54 -21.82 12.93 12.79
N LYS A 55 -22.20 13.03 14.06
CA LYS A 55 -22.98 14.16 14.64
C LYS A 55 -22.18 15.48 14.61
N LYS A 56 -22.87 16.64 14.68
CA LYS A 56 -22.24 17.98 14.67
C LYS A 56 -21.13 18.16 15.72
N ASP A 57 -21.31 17.65 16.94
CA ASP A 57 -20.30 17.75 18.00
C ASP A 57 -18.96 17.07 17.66
N TYR A 58 -18.98 16.04 16.81
CA TYR A 58 -17.77 15.36 16.36
C TYR A 58 -16.86 16.29 15.55
N TYR A 59 -17.43 17.22 14.79
CA TYR A 59 -16.65 18.12 13.93
C TYR A 59 -15.80 19.09 14.76
N ILE A 60 -16.36 19.63 15.85
CA ILE A 60 -15.62 20.58 16.69
C ILE A 60 -14.71 19.84 17.68
N LYS A 61 -15.26 18.88 18.43
CA LYS A 61 -14.55 18.26 19.55
C LYS A 61 -13.50 17.24 19.13
N ARG A 62 -13.58 16.71 17.90
CA ARG A 62 -12.73 15.62 17.44
C ARG A 62 -12.06 15.96 16.12
N LEU A 63 -12.81 16.28 15.06
CA LEU A 63 -12.24 16.51 13.73
C LEU A 63 -11.18 17.62 13.70
N LEU A 64 -11.42 18.77 14.34
CA LEU A 64 -10.46 19.87 14.38
C LEU A 64 -9.15 19.50 15.11
N PRO A 65 -9.18 19.00 16.36
CA PRO A 65 -7.97 18.47 16.99
C PRO A 65 -7.27 17.40 16.14
N GLU A 66 -8.06 16.53 15.50
CA GLU A 66 -7.54 15.49 14.64
C GLU A 66 -6.75 16.07 13.44
N ILE A 67 -7.31 17.05 12.73
CA ILE A 67 -6.60 17.74 11.64
C ILE A 67 -5.36 18.47 12.16
N PHE A 68 -5.46 19.12 13.31
CA PHE A 68 -4.35 19.85 13.94
C PHE A 68 -3.18 18.92 14.24
N TRP A 69 -3.39 17.80 14.94
CA TRP A 69 -2.32 16.85 15.26
C TRP A 69 -1.56 16.36 14.02
N SER A 70 -2.31 16.01 12.97
CA SER A 70 -1.73 15.44 11.75
C SER A 70 -1.04 16.51 10.89
N THR A 71 -1.54 17.75 10.93
CA THR A 71 -0.91 18.90 10.31
C THR A 71 0.39 19.26 11.05
N SER A 72 0.36 19.32 12.38
CA SER A 72 1.52 19.59 13.23
C SER A 72 2.60 18.53 13.08
N PHE A 73 2.24 17.25 13.03
CA PHE A 73 3.16 16.14 12.75
C PHE A 73 3.97 16.36 11.46
N LEU A 74 3.28 16.57 10.33
CA LEU A 74 3.95 16.67 9.03
C LEU A 74 4.73 17.99 8.90
N THR A 75 4.23 19.06 9.51
CA THR A 75 4.92 20.36 9.61
C THR A 75 6.21 20.25 10.42
N ALA A 76 6.13 19.62 11.60
CA ALA A 76 7.28 19.40 12.46
C ALA A 76 8.34 18.56 11.77
N ASN A 77 7.95 17.50 11.04
CA ASN A 77 8.91 16.66 10.31
C ASN A 77 9.73 17.47 9.30
N GLY A 78 9.08 18.34 8.52
CA GLY A 78 9.76 19.20 7.54
C GLY A 78 10.63 20.28 8.18
N GLY A 79 10.11 20.99 9.19
CA GLY A 79 10.85 22.05 9.87
C GLY A 79 12.02 21.52 10.70
N LEU A 80 11.79 20.48 11.50
CA LEU A 80 12.84 19.87 12.33
C LEU A 80 13.94 19.25 11.49
N TYR A 81 13.66 18.75 10.29
CA TYR A 81 14.70 18.26 9.39
C TYR A 81 15.75 19.35 9.10
N ILE A 82 15.34 20.58 8.77
CA ILE A 82 16.26 21.70 8.54
C ILE A 82 17.01 22.08 9.82
N VAL A 83 16.31 22.08 10.97
CA VAL A 83 16.92 22.37 12.27
C VAL A 83 18.03 21.35 12.58
N PHE A 84 17.74 20.06 12.49
CA PHE A 84 18.73 19.00 12.75
C PHE A 84 19.82 18.93 11.69
N PHE A 85 19.52 19.26 10.44
CA PHE A 85 20.53 19.42 9.38
C PHE A 85 21.59 20.45 9.79
N CYS A 86 21.16 21.63 10.28
CA CYS A 86 22.07 22.68 10.71
C CYS A 86 22.79 22.38 12.04
N ILE A 87 22.07 21.81 13.01
CA ILE A 87 22.67 21.39 14.29
C ILE A 87 23.76 20.35 14.05
N LEU A 88 23.47 19.32 13.24
CA LEU A 88 24.41 18.24 12.99
C LEU A 88 25.64 18.72 12.21
N ARG A 89 25.48 19.65 11.26
CA ARG A 89 26.63 20.33 10.62
C ARG A 89 27.49 21.06 11.65
N LYS A 90 26.87 21.78 12.59
CA LYS A 90 27.61 22.52 13.64
C LYS A 90 28.36 21.58 14.58
N LEU A 91 27.74 20.46 14.96
CA LEU A 91 28.36 19.46 15.84
C LEU A 91 29.51 18.70 15.17
N LEU A 92 29.36 18.35 13.89
CA LEU A 92 30.38 17.60 13.12
C LEU A 92 31.40 18.50 12.42
N GLY A 93 31.20 19.82 12.47
CA GLY A 93 32.02 20.83 11.78
C GLY A 93 32.03 20.73 10.26
N GLY A 94 31.06 20.05 9.65
CA GLY A 94 30.96 19.80 8.20
C GLY A 94 29.96 18.69 7.87
N PHE A 95 29.83 18.34 6.59
CA PHE A 95 28.94 17.28 6.13
C PHE A 95 29.67 15.98 5.83
N HIS A 96 29.11 14.88 6.31
CA HIS A 96 29.51 13.52 5.99
C HIS A 96 28.42 12.88 5.12
N SER A 97 28.76 11.76 4.47
CA SER A 97 27.84 11.06 3.55
C SER A 97 26.46 10.76 4.15
N TRP A 98 26.39 10.46 5.45
CA TRP A 98 25.14 10.12 6.15
C TRP A 98 24.49 11.29 6.88
N SER A 99 25.23 12.37 7.17
CA SER A 99 24.78 13.40 8.10
C SER A 99 23.69 14.29 7.49
N ALA A 100 23.82 14.61 6.20
CA ALA A 100 22.89 15.48 5.49
C ALA A 100 21.48 14.87 5.35
N GLY A 101 21.37 13.55 5.16
CA GLY A 101 20.10 12.86 4.98
C GLY A 101 19.68 12.05 6.20
N PHE A 102 20.30 10.90 6.44
CA PHE A 102 19.92 9.99 7.52
C PHE A 102 20.04 10.64 8.91
N GLY A 103 21.17 11.29 9.18
CA GLY A 103 21.50 11.86 10.49
C GLY A 103 20.58 12.99 10.92
N SER A 104 20.19 13.86 9.98
CA SER A 104 19.27 14.97 10.22
C SER A 104 17.82 14.51 10.31
N ALA A 105 17.41 13.57 9.47
CA ALA A 105 16.03 13.10 9.40
C ALA A 105 15.64 12.16 10.53
N LEU A 106 16.57 11.37 11.09
CA LEU A 106 16.28 10.43 12.19
C LEU A 106 15.71 11.13 13.44
N PRO A 107 16.38 12.11 14.07
CA PRO A 107 15.84 12.80 15.23
C PRO A 107 14.61 13.66 14.87
N ALA A 108 14.58 14.27 13.68
CA ALA A 108 13.45 15.07 13.21
C ALA A 108 12.16 14.24 13.13
N SER A 109 12.24 13.08 12.48
CA SER A 109 11.11 12.18 12.27
C SER A 109 10.69 11.45 13.54
N TYR A 110 11.63 11.14 14.44
CA TYR A 110 11.33 10.60 15.76
C TYR A 110 10.51 11.57 16.61
N ILE A 111 10.90 12.85 16.68
CA ILE A 111 10.13 13.86 17.42
C ILE A 111 8.79 14.12 16.73
N ALA A 112 8.78 14.21 15.40
CA ALA A 112 7.56 14.45 14.64
C ALA A 112 6.51 13.37 14.90
N ILE A 113 6.85 12.08 14.80
CA ILE A 113 5.86 10.99 14.95
C ILE A 113 5.24 10.93 16.35
N LEU A 114 5.94 11.44 17.37
CA LEU A 114 5.40 11.58 18.72
C LEU A 114 4.27 12.61 18.82
N LEU A 115 4.23 13.61 17.92
CA LEU A 115 3.11 14.55 17.79
C LEU A 115 1.88 13.91 17.14
N GLU A 116 2.06 12.86 16.33
CA GLU A 116 0.94 12.19 15.68
C GLU A 116 0.18 11.29 16.66
N ARG A 117 -1.12 11.11 16.41
CA ARG A 117 -1.99 10.27 17.24
C ARG A 117 -1.59 8.80 17.18
N LYS A 118 -1.55 8.13 18.34
CA LYS A 118 -1.16 6.71 18.48
C LYS A 118 -1.88 5.78 17.49
N SER A 119 -3.16 5.99 17.22
CA SER A 119 -3.95 5.16 16.31
C SER A 119 -3.48 5.20 14.84
N ARG A 120 -2.75 6.23 14.42
CA ARG A 120 -2.24 6.38 13.04
C ARG A 120 -0.79 6.00 12.88
N ARG A 121 -0.01 5.97 13.96
CA ARG A 121 1.44 5.70 13.93
C ARG A 121 1.74 4.38 13.22
N GLY A 122 1.09 3.29 13.61
CA GLY A 122 1.27 1.98 12.96
C GLY A 122 1.04 2.00 11.44
N LEU A 123 -0.02 2.67 10.95
CA LEU A 123 -0.29 2.76 9.52
C LEU A 123 0.79 3.60 8.78
N LEU A 124 1.21 4.72 9.38
CA LEU A 124 2.27 5.58 8.85
C LEU A 124 3.62 4.87 8.83
N THR A 125 3.94 4.13 9.88
CA THR A 125 5.14 3.28 9.97
C THR A 125 5.16 2.27 8.85
N ILE A 126 4.09 1.49 8.66
CA ILE A 126 4.02 0.48 7.60
C ILE A 126 4.20 1.12 6.22
N TYR A 127 3.54 2.25 5.96
CA TYR A 127 3.70 2.99 4.72
C TYR A 127 5.16 3.41 4.50
N MET A 128 5.78 4.02 5.50
CA MET A 128 7.14 4.54 5.39
C MET A 128 8.17 3.40 5.29
N THR A 129 8.00 2.32 6.05
CA THR A 129 8.84 1.13 5.98
C THR A 129 8.76 0.46 4.61
N ASN A 130 7.57 0.34 4.02
CA ASN A 130 7.44 -0.19 2.65
C ASN A 130 8.18 0.66 1.64
N LEU A 131 8.06 2.00 1.76
CA LEU A 131 8.76 2.93 0.89
C LEU A 131 10.29 2.85 1.09
N ALA A 132 10.75 2.76 2.34
CA ALA A 132 12.17 2.62 2.67
C ALA A 132 12.74 1.31 2.13
N THR A 133 12.04 0.18 2.29
CA THR A 133 12.46 -1.12 1.75
C THR A 133 12.50 -1.10 0.22
N GLU A 134 11.52 -0.48 -0.45
CA GLU A 134 11.55 -0.29 -1.92
C GLU A 134 12.77 0.54 -2.34
N THR A 135 13.08 1.61 -1.59
CA THR A 135 14.21 2.50 -1.85
C THR A 135 15.54 1.76 -1.64
N LEU A 136 15.70 1.03 -0.54
CA LEU A 136 16.90 0.20 -0.28
C LEU A 136 17.11 -0.86 -1.35
N PHE A 137 16.03 -1.51 -1.80
CA PHE A 137 16.10 -2.48 -2.89
C PHE A 137 16.61 -1.83 -4.19
N ARG A 138 16.08 -0.66 -4.56
CA ARG A 138 16.54 0.08 -5.75
C ARG A 138 18.00 0.54 -5.62
N MET A 139 18.41 1.00 -4.43
CA MET A 139 19.80 1.33 -4.12
C MET A 139 20.71 0.10 -4.25
N ALA A 140 20.29 -1.06 -3.74
CA ALA A 140 21.05 -2.30 -3.87
C ALA A 140 21.18 -2.76 -5.34
N VAL A 141 20.13 -2.57 -6.14
CA VAL A 141 20.15 -2.87 -7.59
C VAL A 141 21.08 -1.93 -8.34
N THR A 142 20.99 -0.62 -8.11
CA THR A 142 21.86 0.37 -8.79
C THR A 142 23.33 0.22 -8.42
N ARG A 143 23.63 -0.23 -7.19
CA ARG A 143 24.99 -0.57 -6.75
C ARG A 143 25.48 -1.94 -7.24
N GLY A 144 24.67 -2.68 -8.00
CA GLY A 144 25.03 -4.02 -8.50
C GLY A 144 25.04 -5.13 -7.45
N ALA A 145 24.59 -4.87 -6.22
CA ALA A 145 24.56 -5.86 -5.14
C ALA A 145 23.44 -6.90 -5.31
N ILE A 146 22.32 -6.53 -5.95
CA ILE A 146 21.16 -7.40 -6.18
C ILE A 146 20.74 -7.33 -7.66
N LYS A 147 20.53 -8.48 -8.29
CA LYS A 147 19.93 -8.54 -9.64
C LYS A 147 18.40 -8.63 -9.52
N PRO A 148 17.62 -7.75 -10.17
CA PRO A 148 16.17 -7.75 -10.05
C PRO A 148 15.57 -9.01 -10.71
N ILE A 149 14.65 -9.66 -10.02
CA ILE A 149 13.93 -10.82 -10.54
C ILE A 149 12.75 -10.35 -11.39
N ARG A 150 12.61 -10.92 -12.59
CA ARG A 150 11.49 -10.62 -13.48
C ARG A 150 10.17 -11.04 -12.81
N HIS A 151 9.23 -10.13 -12.68
CA HIS A 151 7.95 -10.33 -11.98
C HIS A 151 8.11 -10.69 -10.49
N GLY A 152 9.17 -10.19 -9.83
CA GLY A 152 9.41 -10.41 -8.40
C GLY A 152 8.24 -10.00 -7.50
N GLU A 153 7.46 -8.99 -7.89
CA GLU A 153 6.24 -8.59 -7.18
C GLU A 153 5.16 -9.69 -7.18
N VAL A 154 5.04 -10.46 -8.26
CA VAL A 154 4.10 -11.58 -8.36
C VAL A 154 4.59 -12.73 -7.49
N LEU A 155 5.89 -13.05 -7.52
CA LEU A 155 6.46 -14.08 -6.66
C LEU A 155 6.28 -13.74 -5.17
N LEU A 156 6.55 -12.50 -4.78
CA LEU A 156 6.34 -12.01 -3.42
C LEU A 156 4.86 -12.16 -3.01
N PHE A 157 3.94 -11.80 -3.91
CA PHE A 157 2.52 -11.99 -3.67
C PHE A 157 2.12 -13.47 -3.57
N CYS A 158 2.71 -14.37 -4.36
CA CYS A 158 2.44 -15.82 -4.27
C CYS A 158 2.84 -16.39 -2.91
N ILE A 159 4.04 -16.06 -2.41
CA ILE A 159 4.51 -16.48 -1.08
C ILE A 159 3.61 -15.88 0.01
N THR A 160 3.27 -14.60 -0.13
CA THR A 160 2.41 -13.88 0.83
C THR A 160 1.01 -14.49 0.87
N ALA A 161 0.40 -14.76 -0.29
CA ALA A 161 -0.91 -15.37 -0.42
C ALA A 161 -0.92 -16.78 0.16
N SER A 162 0.11 -17.59 -0.14
CA SER A 162 0.30 -18.93 0.44
C SER A 162 0.18 -18.92 1.96
N LEU A 163 0.97 -18.06 2.62
CA LEU A 163 0.99 -17.96 4.08
C LEU A 163 -0.31 -17.36 4.66
N TYR A 164 -0.91 -16.37 4.00
CA TYR A 164 -2.22 -15.86 4.40
C TYR A 164 -3.31 -16.92 4.33
N MET A 165 -3.36 -17.71 3.25
CA MET A 165 -4.33 -18.77 3.10
C MET A 165 -4.12 -19.88 4.14
N TYR A 166 -2.86 -20.22 4.43
CA TYR A 166 -2.52 -21.13 5.51
C TYR A 166 -3.03 -20.63 6.86
N PHE A 167 -2.68 -19.41 7.26
CA PHE A 167 -3.18 -18.85 8.52
C PHE A 167 -4.70 -18.62 8.53
N PHE A 168 -5.35 -18.50 7.37
CA PHE A 168 -6.80 -18.41 7.29
C PHE A 168 -7.47 -19.75 7.60
N ARG A 169 -6.82 -20.86 7.22
CA ARG A 169 -7.26 -22.20 7.58
C ARG A 169 -6.75 -22.68 8.93
N SER A 170 -5.66 -22.14 9.46
CA SER A 170 -5.17 -22.54 10.78
C SER A 170 -6.08 -22.06 11.90
N LYS A 171 -6.27 -22.93 12.90
CA LYS A 171 -6.95 -22.55 14.16
C LYS A 171 -6.23 -21.35 14.79
N ASP A 172 -7.00 -20.31 15.10
CA ASP A 172 -6.51 -19.03 15.64
C ASP A 172 -5.39 -18.38 14.81
N GLY A 173 -5.35 -18.66 13.49
CA GLY A 173 -4.27 -18.21 12.61
C GLY A 173 -4.32 -16.73 12.24
N LEU A 174 -5.51 -16.22 11.87
CA LEU A 174 -5.74 -14.81 11.53
C LEU A 174 -6.84 -14.21 12.41
N LYS A 175 -6.62 -12.98 12.86
CA LYS A 175 -7.59 -12.21 13.68
C LYS A 175 -7.96 -10.88 12.99
N GLY A 176 -9.09 -10.31 13.37
CA GLY A 176 -9.50 -8.94 12.98
C GLY A 176 -9.84 -8.75 11.49
N PHE A 177 -9.40 -7.62 10.92
CA PHE A 177 -9.78 -7.20 9.57
C PHE A 177 -9.32 -8.17 8.47
N ALA A 178 -8.10 -8.72 8.59
CA ALA A 178 -7.56 -9.64 7.59
C ALA A 178 -8.39 -10.93 7.49
N PHE A 179 -8.80 -11.50 8.64
CA PHE A 179 -9.70 -12.65 8.67
C PHE A 179 -11.06 -12.34 8.05
N SER A 180 -11.66 -11.20 8.40
CA SER A 180 -12.94 -10.77 7.84
C SER A 180 -12.89 -10.55 6.33
N ALA A 181 -11.82 -9.92 5.83
CA ALA A 181 -11.60 -9.70 4.41
C ALA A 181 -11.43 -11.03 3.64
N LEU A 182 -10.63 -11.95 4.15
CA LEU A 182 -10.46 -13.28 3.52
C LEU A 182 -11.72 -14.13 3.60
N LYS A 183 -12.47 -14.07 4.71
CA LYS A 183 -13.79 -14.71 4.85
C LYS A 183 -14.79 -14.18 3.82
N PHE A 184 -14.75 -12.88 3.52
CA PHE A 184 -15.58 -12.27 2.49
C PHE A 184 -15.16 -12.69 1.07
N ILE A 185 -13.85 -12.72 0.80
CA ILE A 185 -13.27 -13.04 -0.52
C ILE A 185 -13.46 -14.53 -0.86
N ILE A 186 -13.08 -15.42 0.05
CA ILE A 186 -13.00 -16.86 -0.19
C ILE A 186 -14.34 -17.53 0.12
N GLY A 187 -14.95 -17.19 1.25
CA GLY A 187 -16.18 -17.81 1.74
C GLY A 187 -15.98 -18.60 3.04
N LYS A 188 -17.10 -18.92 3.69
CA LYS A 188 -17.12 -19.62 4.98
C LYS A 188 -16.81 -21.13 4.85
N GLU A 189 -16.97 -21.73 3.67
CA GLU A 189 -16.80 -23.19 3.51
C GLU A 189 -15.33 -23.63 3.68
N GLU A 190 -14.39 -22.70 3.60
CA GLU A 190 -12.95 -22.97 3.68
C GLU A 190 -12.36 -22.86 5.08
N ILE A 191 -13.19 -22.54 6.09
CA ILE A 191 -12.80 -22.41 7.50
C ILE A 191 -12.89 -23.79 8.18
N PRO A 192 -12.03 -24.11 9.17
CA PRO A 192 -12.16 -25.33 9.97
C PRO A 192 -13.48 -25.39 10.75
N THR A 193 -14.08 -26.58 10.78
CA THR A 193 -15.43 -26.87 11.29
C THR A 193 -15.63 -26.57 12.79
N HIS A 194 -14.56 -26.40 13.57
CA HIS A 194 -14.63 -26.13 15.02
C HIS A 194 -15.02 -24.70 15.41
N SER A 195 -15.14 -23.78 14.44
CA SER A 195 -15.54 -22.38 14.69
C SER A 195 -17.02 -22.08 14.41
N VAL A 196 -17.78 -23.07 13.91
CA VAL A 196 -19.15 -22.86 13.39
C VAL A 196 -20.24 -23.15 14.44
N VAL A 197 -19.91 -23.82 15.54
CA VAL A 197 -20.90 -24.22 16.58
C VAL A 197 -21.62 -23.02 17.20
N GLY A 198 -20.99 -21.83 17.26
CA GLY A 198 -21.62 -20.62 17.80
C GLY A 198 -22.54 -19.86 16.84
N GLU A 199 -22.43 -20.03 15.52
CA GLU A 199 -23.17 -19.23 14.51
C GLU A 199 -24.36 -20.01 13.89
N GLN A 200 -24.35 -21.35 13.94
CA GLN A 200 -25.38 -22.20 13.32
C GLN A 200 -26.72 -22.24 14.07
N ILE A 201 -26.75 -21.88 15.35
CA ILE A 201 -27.99 -21.87 16.15
C ILE A 201 -28.90 -20.67 15.78
N CYS A 202 -28.31 -19.56 15.30
CA CYS A 202 -29.06 -18.33 15.02
C CYS A 202 -29.62 -18.26 13.58
N THR A 203 -29.03 -18.96 12.62
CA THR A 203 -29.43 -18.91 11.20
C THR A 203 -30.49 -19.95 10.82
N ARG A 204 -30.51 -21.10 11.51
CA ARG A 204 -31.44 -22.21 11.23
C ARG A 204 -32.90 -21.90 11.59
N SER A 205 -33.15 -20.92 12.46
CA SER A 205 -34.49 -20.48 12.86
C SER A 205 -35.17 -19.56 11.85
N LEU A 206 -34.39 -18.84 11.01
CA LEU A 206 -34.92 -17.88 10.03
C LEU A 206 -35.29 -18.52 8.68
N GLU A 207 -34.58 -19.56 8.25
CA GLU A 207 -34.84 -20.21 6.95
C GLU A 207 -36.06 -21.14 6.96
N ARG A 208 -36.44 -21.68 8.13
CA ARG A 208 -37.60 -22.58 8.27
C ARG A 208 -38.96 -21.87 8.18
N ALA A 209 -39.01 -20.56 8.46
CA ALA A 209 -40.24 -19.78 8.41
C ALA A 209 -40.62 -19.33 6.98
N ALA A 210 -39.67 -19.31 6.05
CA ALA A 210 -39.89 -18.81 4.69
C ALA A 210 -40.23 -19.90 3.65
N ALA A 211 -40.20 -21.19 4.04
CA ALA A 211 -40.32 -22.32 3.13
C ALA A 211 -41.72 -22.97 3.08
N VAL A 212 -42.74 -22.39 3.74
CA VAL A 212 -44.07 -23.01 3.88
C VAL A 212 -45.16 -22.39 2.98
N GLU A 213 -44.89 -21.31 2.24
CA GLU A 213 -45.96 -20.57 1.52
C GLU A 213 -45.85 -20.53 -0.02
N ALA A 214 -45.18 -21.48 -0.68
CA ALA A 214 -45.13 -21.46 -2.15
C ALA A 214 -45.08 -22.84 -2.81
N GLU A 215 -46.11 -23.67 -2.55
CA GLU A 215 -46.55 -24.68 -3.51
C GLU A 215 -48.05 -24.47 -3.77
N ASP A 216 -48.41 -23.92 -4.94
CA ASP A 216 -49.51 -24.50 -5.73
C ASP A 216 -49.51 -24.02 -7.20
N SER A 217 -49.81 -24.97 -8.09
CA SER A 217 -50.53 -24.82 -9.37
C SER A 217 -49.94 -24.00 -10.53
N GLN A 218 -49.45 -24.65 -11.60
CA GLN A 218 -50.30 -25.23 -12.68
C GLN A 218 -49.46 -25.57 -13.94
N ALA A 219 -49.77 -26.72 -14.52
CA ALA A 219 -49.22 -27.25 -15.76
C ALA A 219 -49.93 -26.65 -16.99
N SER A 220 -49.18 -26.37 -18.06
CA SER A 220 -49.73 -26.34 -19.42
C SER A 220 -48.67 -26.70 -20.48
N ARG A 221 -49.14 -27.40 -21.52
CA ARG A 221 -48.40 -28.13 -22.55
C ARG A 221 -47.83 -27.20 -23.63
N GLU A 222 -46.58 -27.43 -24.06
CA GLU A 222 -46.00 -26.82 -25.27
C GLU A 222 -45.66 -27.88 -26.35
N ARG A 223 -46.01 -27.56 -27.61
CA ARG A 223 -45.64 -28.31 -28.83
C ARG A 223 -44.25 -27.86 -29.33
N PRO A 224 -43.48 -28.70 -30.05
CA PRO A 224 -42.10 -28.38 -30.40
C PRO A 224 -42.03 -27.55 -31.69
N CYS A 225 -41.21 -26.50 -31.69
CA CYS A 225 -40.75 -25.87 -32.92
C CYS A 225 -39.22 -25.78 -32.94
N SER A 226 -38.63 -26.52 -33.87
CA SER A 226 -37.20 -26.61 -34.16
C SER A 226 -36.63 -25.25 -34.57
N ARG A 227 -35.62 -24.76 -33.83
CA ARG A 227 -34.89 -23.55 -34.18
C ARG A 227 -33.39 -23.77 -33.94
N SER A 228 -32.61 -23.64 -35.01
CA SER A 228 -31.16 -23.83 -35.08
C SER A 228 -30.40 -23.19 -33.91
N LYS A 229 -29.68 -24.00 -33.11
CA LYS A 229 -28.98 -23.55 -31.90
C LYS A 229 -27.63 -22.91 -32.27
N THR A 230 -27.50 -21.61 -32.01
CA THR A 230 -26.23 -20.88 -32.07
C THR A 230 -25.20 -21.42 -31.06
N LEU A 231 -23.90 -21.24 -31.35
CA LEU A 231 -22.76 -21.63 -30.49
C LEU A 231 -22.93 -21.23 -29.01
N VAL A 232 -23.56 -20.08 -28.77
CA VAL A 232 -23.85 -19.54 -27.43
C VAL A 232 -24.86 -20.41 -26.66
N ALA A 233 -25.84 -20.99 -27.34
CA ALA A 233 -26.81 -21.91 -26.73
C ALA A 233 -26.15 -23.24 -26.33
N HIS A 234 -25.25 -23.75 -27.17
CA HIS A 234 -24.45 -24.93 -26.84
C HIS A 234 -23.51 -24.69 -25.66
N ILE A 235 -22.80 -23.55 -25.62
CA ILE A 235 -21.94 -23.18 -24.48
C ILE A 235 -22.77 -23.04 -23.18
N ARG A 236 -23.97 -22.45 -23.27
CA ARG A 236 -24.89 -22.31 -22.14
C ARG A 236 -25.39 -23.66 -21.65
N GLU A 237 -25.75 -24.58 -22.54
CA GLU A 237 -26.17 -25.94 -22.19
C GLU A 237 -25.03 -26.76 -21.58
N LEU A 238 -23.81 -26.64 -22.10
CA LEU A 238 -22.61 -27.29 -21.54
C LEU A 238 -22.27 -26.75 -20.14
N LEU A 239 -22.29 -25.43 -19.95
CA LEU A 239 -22.10 -24.80 -18.63
C LEU A 239 -23.19 -25.23 -17.65
N GLN A 240 -24.45 -25.29 -18.07
CA GLN A 240 -25.55 -25.74 -17.22
C GLN A 240 -25.43 -27.23 -16.86
N SER A 241 -25.02 -28.08 -17.80
CA SER A 241 -24.80 -29.51 -17.56
C SER A 241 -23.67 -29.75 -16.57
N ILE A 242 -22.52 -29.08 -16.76
CA ILE A 242 -21.35 -29.19 -15.88
C ILE A 242 -21.63 -28.60 -14.49
N CYS A 243 -22.29 -27.45 -14.41
CA CYS A 243 -22.60 -26.81 -13.13
C CYS A 243 -23.73 -27.50 -12.35
N LYS A 244 -24.62 -28.28 -12.98
CA LYS A 244 -25.68 -29.03 -12.28
C LYS A 244 -25.34 -30.49 -12.00
N LYS A 245 -24.58 -31.16 -12.88
CA LYS A 245 -24.24 -32.60 -12.76
C LYS A 245 -22.77 -32.87 -12.44
N GLY A 246 -21.97 -31.82 -12.19
CA GLY A 246 -20.54 -31.94 -11.90
C GLY A 246 -20.23 -32.75 -10.63
N PRO A 247 -19.03 -33.34 -10.54
CA PRO A 247 -18.67 -34.21 -9.43
C PRO A 247 -18.37 -33.43 -8.14
N ARG A 248 -18.65 -34.07 -7.00
CA ARG A 248 -18.35 -33.56 -5.65
C ARG A 248 -17.61 -34.62 -4.86
N HIS A 249 -16.55 -34.21 -4.17
CA HIS A 249 -15.80 -35.10 -3.30
C HIS A 249 -16.25 -34.99 -1.85
N ARG A 250 -16.15 -36.10 -1.11
CA ARG A 250 -16.67 -36.23 0.27
C ARG A 250 -15.99 -35.27 1.24
N CYS A 251 -14.70 -35.00 1.06
CA CYS A 251 -13.93 -34.06 1.88
C CYS A 251 -14.21 -32.58 1.57
N CYS A 252 -15.04 -32.27 0.57
CA CYS A 252 -15.38 -30.89 0.23
C CYS A 252 -16.60 -30.40 1.03
N LYS A 253 -16.42 -29.27 1.74
CA LYS A 253 -17.42 -28.68 2.65
C LYS A 253 -18.55 -27.89 1.97
N HIS A 254 -18.57 -27.83 0.63
CA HIS A 254 -19.59 -27.12 -0.13
C HIS A 254 -20.80 -28.03 -0.42
N TYR A 255 -21.69 -28.21 0.58
CA TYR A 255 -22.77 -29.19 0.51
C TYR A 255 -23.81 -28.95 -0.59
N GLN A 256 -24.05 -27.69 -0.96
CA GLN A 256 -25.09 -27.31 -1.94
C GLN A 256 -24.57 -27.19 -3.38
N ASP A 257 -23.26 -27.07 -3.58
CA ASP A 257 -22.63 -26.82 -4.88
C ASP A 257 -21.69 -27.98 -5.26
N ASN A 258 -21.56 -28.32 -6.54
CA ASN A 258 -20.45 -29.19 -7.00
C ASN A 258 -19.13 -28.40 -7.09
N CYS A 259 -17.99 -29.10 -7.19
CA CYS A 259 -16.68 -28.45 -7.13
C CYS A 259 -16.48 -27.40 -8.24
N ILE A 260 -17.02 -27.65 -9.44
CA ILE A 260 -16.89 -26.74 -10.59
C ILE A 260 -17.77 -25.49 -10.40
N SER A 261 -19.05 -25.69 -10.05
CA SER A 261 -19.98 -24.59 -9.71
C SER A 261 -19.42 -23.73 -8.58
N TYR A 262 -18.81 -24.35 -7.56
CA TYR A 262 -18.17 -23.65 -6.46
C TYR A 262 -17.04 -22.70 -6.93
N CYS A 263 -16.22 -23.14 -7.89
CA CYS A 263 -15.14 -22.34 -8.47
C CYS A 263 -15.68 -21.21 -9.38
N VAL A 264 -16.68 -21.50 -10.21
CA VAL A 264 -17.28 -20.55 -11.16
C VAL A 264 -18.07 -19.46 -10.42
N LYS A 265 -18.89 -19.85 -9.44
CA LYS A 265 -19.66 -18.92 -8.60
C LYS A 265 -18.72 -18.00 -7.80
N GLY A 266 -17.62 -18.55 -7.28
CA GLY A 266 -16.56 -17.78 -6.64
C GLY A 266 -15.91 -16.77 -7.59
N PHE A 267 -15.56 -17.20 -8.80
CA PHE A 267 -14.99 -16.34 -9.84
C PHE A 267 -15.92 -15.17 -10.16
N VAL A 268 -17.17 -15.46 -10.56
CA VAL A 268 -18.14 -14.44 -11.01
C VAL A 268 -18.40 -13.43 -9.89
N ARG A 269 -18.65 -13.89 -8.66
CA ARG A 269 -18.89 -13.01 -7.52
C ARG A 269 -17.73 -12.03 -7.31
N MET A 270 -16.50 -12.52 -7.22
CA MET A 270 -15.34 -11.69 -6.88
C MET A 270 -14.85 -10.85 -8.07
N PHE A 271 -15.05 -11.33 -9.29
CA PHE A 271 -14.86 -10.55 -10.50
C PHE A 271 -15.79 -9.33 -10.53
N SER A 272 -17.09 -9.52 -10.27
CA SER A 272 -18.07 -8.44 -10.21
C SER A 272 -17.73 -7.41 -9.14
N VAL A 273 -17.31 -7.86 -7.95
CA VAL A 273 -16.86 -6.96 -6.87
C VAL A 273 -15.63 -6.15 -7.30
N GLY A 274 -14.61 -6.80 -7.87
CA GLY A 274 -13.40 -6.11 -8.34
C GLY A 274 -13.70 -5.08 -9.43
N PHE A 275 -14.54 -5.46 -10.39
CA PHE A 275 -15.00 -4.56 -11.45
C PHE A 275 -15.74 -3.34 -10.88
N LEU A 276 -16.66 -3.56 -9.93
CA LEU A 276 -17.42 -2.49 -9.30
C LEU A 276 -16.52 -1.51 -8.53
N ILE A 277 -15.55 -2.02 -7.76
CA ILE A 277 -14.59 -1.18 -7.03
C ILE A 277 -13.84 -0.26 -8.00
N GLN A 278 -13.35 -0.81 -9.12
CA GLN A 278 -12.55 -0.03 -10.06
C GLN A 278 -13.38 1.02 -10.80
N CYS A 279 -14.63 0.69 -11.12
CA CYS A 279 -15.61 1.64 -11.61
C CYS A 279 -15.80 2.79 -10.61
N CYS A 280 -16.07 2.49 -9.33
CA CYS A 280 -16.24 3.49 -8.28
C CYS A 280 -15.02 4.40 -8.10
N LEU A 281 -13.80 3.86 -8.18
CA LEU A 281 -12.57 4.66 -8.03
C LEU A 281 -12.35 5.67 -9.18
N LYS A 282 -12.84 5.38 -10.38
CA LYS A 282 -12.72 6.27 -11.55
C LYS A 282 -13.86 7.27 -11.70
N VAL A 283 -14.98 7.04 -11.03
CA VAL A 283 -16.14 7.95 -11.05
C VAL A 283 -15.77 9.38 -10.64
N PRO A 284 -15.01 9.66 -9.57
CA PRO A 284 -14.68 11.04 -9.18
C PRO A 284 -13.87 11.80 -10.24
N SER A 285 -12.92 11.13 -10.89
CA SER A 285 -12.15 11.72 -12.00
C SER A 285 -12.99 11.92 -13.26
N ALA A 286 -14.00 11.06 -13.48
CA ALA A 286 -14.90 11.13 -14.62
C ALA A 286 -16.12 12.04 -14.39
N PHE A 287 -16.46 12.34 -13.13
CA PHE A 287 -17.61 13.18 -12.75
C PHE A 287 -17.54 14.57 -13.39
N ARG A 288 -16.32 15.12 -13.51
CA ARG A 288 -16.05 16.39 -14.20
C ARG A 288 -16.30 16.33 -15.70
N TYR A 289 -16.19 15.14 -16.31
CA TYR A 289 -16.44 14.88 -17.73
C TYR A 289 -17.87 14.39 -18.02
N MET A 290 -18.54 13.83 -17.02
CA MET A 290 -19.91 13.29 -17.11
C MET A 290 -20.93 14.36 -17.53
N PHE A 291 -20.76 15.59 -17.05
CA PHE A 291 -21.62 16.72 -17.42
C PHE A 291 -21.30 17.34 -18.79
N THR A 292 -20.11 17.10 -19.33
CA THR A 292 -19.68 17.72 -20.60
C THR A 292 -19.79 16.79 -21.80
N LYS A 293 -19.60 15.46 -21.64
CA LYS A 293 -19.74 14.46 -22.73
C LYS A 293 -20.22 13.08 -22.23
N PRO A 294 -21.54 12.79 -22.19
CA PRO A 294 -22.08 11.53 -21.65
C PRO A 294 -21.74 10.30 -22.51
N SER A 295 -21.52 10.46 -23.83
CA SER A 295 -21.19 9.35 -24.73
C SER A 295 -19.86 8.65 -24.43
N ARG A 296 -18.91 9.35 -23.80
CA ARG A 296 -17.62 8.76 -23.38
C ARG A 296 -17.71 7.95 -22.09
N LEU A 297 -18.83 8.03 -21.36
CA LEU A 297 -19.02 7.31 -20.09
C LEU A 297 -18.99 5.78 -20.29
N LEU A 298 -19.68 5.29 -21.32
CA LEU A 298 -19.75 3.86 -21.66
C LEU A 298 -18.38 3.29 -22.04
N SER A 299 -17.59 4.07 -22.79
CA SER A 299 -16.19 3.72 -23.11
C SER A 299 -15.27 3.73 -21.87
N LEU A 300 -15.62 4.50 -20.84
CA LEU A 300 -14.85 4.58 -19.60
C LEU A 300 -15.11 3.38 -18.68
N PHE A 301 -16.32 2.82 -18.70
CA PHE A 301 -16.66 1.56 -18.04
C PHE A 301 -16.04 0.36 -18.76
N TYR A 302 -15.99 0.39 -20.09
CA TYR A 302 -15.36 -0.64 -20.93
C TYR A 302 -13.86 -0.38 -21.15
N ASN A 303 -13.15 0.06 -20.11
CA ASN A 303 -11.69 0.21 -20.19
C ASN A 303 -11.02 -1.07 -19.67
N LYS A 304 -10.02 -1.58 -20.40
CA LYS A 304 -9.23 -2.79 -20.06
C LYS A 304 -8.73 -2.75 -18.63
N GLU A 305 -8.37 -1.58 -18.11
CA GLU A 305 -7.92 -1.43 -16.73
C GLU A 305 -9.00 -1.87 -15.72
N ASN A 306 -10.29 -1.55 -15.95
CA ASN A 306 -11.40 -1.89 -15.05
C ASN A 306 -11.61 -3.40 -14.92
N PHE A 307 -11.20 -4.14 -15.94
CA PHE A 307 -11.27 -5.60 -15.95
C PHE A 307 -10.11 -6.25 -15.20
N GLN A 308 -8.97 -5.57 -15.04
CA GLN A 308 -7.78 -6.16 -14.44
C GLN A 308 -7.98 -6.51 -12.96
N LEU A 309 -8.58 -5.63 -12.16
CA LEU A 309 -8.84 -5.92 -10.74
C LEU A 309 -9.89 -7.03 -10.58
N GLY A 310 -10.93 -7.02 -11.42
CA GLY A 310 -11.94 -8.09 -11.46
C GLY A 310 -11.31 -9.44 -11.85
N ALA A 311 -10.52 -9.48 -12.91
CA ALA A 311 -9.81 -10.68 -13.35
C ALA A 311 -8.86 -11.21 -12.27
N PHE A 312 -8.12 -10.32 -11.60
CA PHE A 312 -7.27 -10.68 -10.47
C PHE A 312 -8.07 -11.33 -9.32
N LEU A 313 -9.09 -10.67 -8.79
CA LEU A 313 -9.87 -11.19 -7.65
C LEU A 313 -10.66 -12.45 -7.99
N GLY A 314 -11.28 -12.49 -9.17
CA GLY A 314 -12.04 -13.64 -9.65
C GLY A 314 -11.13 -14.86 -9.84
N SER A 315 -10.02 -14.70 -10.56
CA SER A 315 -9.08 -15.81 -10.79
C SER A 315 -8.39 -16.27 -9.51
N PHE A 316 -8.02 -15.35 -8.60
CA PHE A 316 -7.46 -15.69 -7.29
C PHE A 316 -8.36 -16.69 -6.55
N VAL A 317 -9.65 -16.35 -6.42
CA VAL A 317 -10.61 -17.20 -5.69
C VAL A 317 -10.90 -18.50 -6.43
N SER A 318 -11.03 -18.46 -7.75
CA SER A 318 -11.29 -19.65 -8.55
C SER A 318 -10.12 -20.65 -8.48
N ILE A 319 -8.89 -20.18 -8.65
CA ILE A 319 -7.67 -21.01 -8.58
C ILE A 319 -7.51 -21.56 -7.16
N TYR A 320 -7.71 -20.76 -6.12
CA TYR A 320 -7.62 -21.21 -4.74
C TYR A 320 -8.61 -22.34 -4.43
N LYS A 321 -9.89 -22.15 -4.78
CA LYS A 321 -10.96 -23.15 -4.57
C LYS A 321 -10.72 -24.40 -5.41
N GLY A 322 -10.39 -24.23 -6.69
CA GLY A 322 -10.13 -25.33 -7.61
C GLY A 322 -8.96 -26.18 -7.14
N THR A 323 -7.85 -25.55 -6.77
CA THR A 323 -6.68 -26.26 -6.23
C THR A 323 -7.00 -26.94 -4.90
N SER A 324 -7.74 -26.28 -4.01
CA SER A 324 -8.15 -26.87 -2.73
C SER A 324 -9.03 -28.11 -2.92
N CYS A 325 -9.98 -28.06 -3.84
CA CYS A 325 -10.80 -29.21 -4.20
C CYS A 325 -9.93 -30.31 -4.81
N LEU A 326 -9.05 -29.99 -5.77
CA LEU A 326 -8.15 -30.97 -6.38
C LEU A 326 -7.27 -31.68 -5.34
N LEU A 327 -6.67 -30.94 -4.41
CA LEU A 327 -5.83 -31.54 -3.35
C LEU A 327 -6.65 -32.41 -2.39
N ARG A 328 -7.90 -32.03 -2.08
CA ARG A 328 -8.84 -32.88 -1.32
C ARG A 328 -9.19 -34.17 -2.06
N TRP A 329 -9.33 -34.13 -3.38
CA TRP A 329 -9.55 -35.32 -4.21
C TRP A 329 -8.32 -36.23 -4.21
N LEU A 330 -7.12 -35.66 -4.37
CA LEU A 330 -5.88 -36.44 -4.46
C LEU A 330 -5.47 -37.07 -3.13
N ARG A 331 -5.62 -36.36 -2.00
CA ARG A 331 -5.20 -36.84 -0.66
C ARG A 331 -6.32 -37.44 0.18
N ASN A 332 -7.58 -37.31 -0.26
CA ASN A 332 -8.78 -37.76 0.46
C ASN A 332 -8.88 -37.25 1.92
N ILE A 333 -8.27 -36.10 2.20
CA ILE A 333 -8.18 -35.45 3.53
C ILE A 333 -8.40 -33.93 3.35
N ASP A 334 -8.98 -33.26 4.35
CA ASP A 334 -9.02 -31.78 4.41
C ASP A 334 -7.93 -31.27 5.34
N ASP A 335 -6.78 -30.90 4.77
CA ASP A 335 -5.58 -30.44 5.48
C ASP A 335 -5.36 -28.94 5.31
N GLU A 336 -4.77 -28.28 6.31
CA GLU A 336 -4.39 -26.87 6.28
C GLU A 336 -3.26 -26.63 5.28
N LEU A 337 -2.36 -27.60 5.09
CA LEU A 337 -1.25 -27.51 4.13
C LEU A 337 -1.73 -27.36 2.67
N HIS A 338 -2.94 -27.81 2.36
CA HIS A 338 -3.54 -27.57 1.04
C HIS A 338 -3.70 -26.07 0.75
N ALA A 339 -3.91 -25.26 1.80
CA ALA A 339 -4.04 -23.82 1.66
C ALA A 339 -2.72 -23.13 1.30
N LEU A 340 -1.56 -23.69 1.68
CA LEU A 340 -0.25 -23.18 1.25
C LEU A 340 -0.10 -23.30 -0.28
N ILE A 341 -0.32 -24.50 -0.81
CA ILE A 341 -0.18 -24.79 -2.24
C ILE A 341 -1.23 -24.02 -3.04
N ALA A 342 -2.49 -24.09 -2.60
CA ALA A 342 -3.59 -23.39 -3.24
C ALA A 342 -3.40 -21.87 -3.20
N GLY A 343 -2.90 -21.30 -2.09
CA GLY A 343 -2.62 -19.88 -1.96
C GLY A 343 -1.45 -19.43 -2.84
N PHE A 344 -0.40 -20.24 -2.97
CA PHE A 344 0.72 -19.96 -3.87
C PHE A 344 0.27 -19.92 -5.33
N LEU A 345 -0.47 -20.94 -5.78
CA LEU A 345 -1.01 -20.99 -7.15
C LEU A 345 -2.04 -19.89 -7.41
N ALA A 346 -2.91 -19.60 -6.44
CA ALA A 346 -3.85 -18.49 -6.53
C ALA A 346 -3.12 -17.15 -6.67
N GLY A 347 -1.95 -17.00 -6.04
CA GLY A 347 -1.08 -15.84 -6.16
C GLY A 347 -0.70 -15.47 -7.59
N MET A 348 -0.67 -16.43 -8.51
CA MET A 348 -0.40 -16.19 -9.93
C MET A 348 -1.45 -15.29 -10.59
N SER A 349 -2.64 -15.13 -9.99
CA SER A 349 -3.62 -14.15 -10.45
C SER A 349 -3.07 -12.72 -10.50
N MET A 350 -2.03 -12.39 -9.71
CA MET A 350 -1.39 -11.08 -9.68
C MET A 350 -0.79 -10.68 -11.05
N PHE A 351 -0.61 -11.64 -11.98
CA PHE A 351 -0.27 -11.32 -13.37
C PHE A 351 -1.32 -10.44 -14.06
N PHE A 352 -2.60 -10.54 -13.68
CA PHE A 352 -3.68 -9.69 -14.21
C PHE A 352 -3.62 -8.25 -13.69
N TYR A 353 -3.17 -8.04 -12.44
CA TYR A 353 -3.09 -6.73 -11.81
C TYR A 353 -1.76 -6.56 -11.05
N LYS A 354 -0.69 -6.32 -11.80
CA LYS A 354 0.67 -6.19 -11.26
C LYS A 354 0.79 -4.91 -10.44
N SER A 355 1.02 -5.04 -9.14
CA SER A 355 1.24 -3.90 -8.25
C SER A 355 2.23 -4.23 -7.14
N THR A 356 3.43 -3.64 -7.23
CA THR A 356 4.46 -3.73 -6.20
C THR A 356 3.97 -3.18 -4.86
N SER A 357 3.18 -2.09 -4.90
CA SER A 357 2.65 -1.47 -3.68
C SER A 357 1.70 -2.39 -2.91
N ILE A 358 0.81 -3.10 -3.61
CA ILE A 358 -0.11 -4.05 -2.96
C ILE A 358 0.67 -5.25 -2.41
N SER A 359 1.58 -5.81 -3.20
CA SER A 359 2.39 -6.97 -2.80
C SER A 359 3.23 -6.69 -1.55
N MET A 360 3.93 -5.54 -1.54
CA MET A 360 4.72 -5.10 -0.39
C MET A 360 3.86 -4.81 0.83
N TYR A 361 2.71 -4.16 0.65
CA TYR A 361 1.82 -3.87 1.77
C TYR A 361 1.29 -5.15 2.44
N LEU A 362 0.81 -6.11 1.64
CA LEU A 362 0.32 -7.38 2.15
C LEU A 362 1.45 -8.18 2.79
N PHE A 363 2.64 -8.20 2.18
CA PHE A 363 3.80 -8.87 2.77
C PHE A 363 4.18 -8.28 4.12
N SER A 364 4.27 -6.94 4.24
CA SER A 364 4.59 -6.29 5.51
C SER A 364 3.51 -6.52 6.57
N LYS A 365 2.23 -6.56 6.17
CA LYS A 365 1.13 -6.94 7.07
C LYS A 365 1.20 -8.40 7.51
N LEU A 366 1.69 -9.29 6.66
CA LEU A 366 1.92 -10.68 7.01
C LEU A 366 3.06 -10.79 8.03
N VAL A 367 4.17 -10.09 7.81
CA VAL A 367 5.30 -10.04 8.76
C VAL A 367 4.86 -9.49 10.12
N GLU A 368 4.08 -8.40 10.14
CA GLU A 368 3.48 -7.86 11.36
C GLU A 368 2.62 -8.90 12.09
N THR A 369 1.76 -9.62 11.36
CA THR A 369 0.91 -10.68 11.92
C THR A 369 1.75 -11.83 12.50
N MET A 370 2.78 -12.26 11.78
CA MET A 370 3.69 -13.32 12.23
C MET A 370 4.47 -12.90 13.48
N TYR A 371 4.92 -11.65 13.55
CA TYR A 371 5.62 -11.11 14.71
C TYR A 371 4.75 -11.12 15.96
N PHE A 372 3.52 -10.58 15.87
CA PHE A 372 2.60 -10.60 17.01
C PHE A 372 2.20 -12.01 17.42
N LYS A 373 2.01 -12.93 16.46
CA LYS A 373 1.78 -14.34 16.77
C LYS A 373 2.98 -14.97 17.48
N GLY A 374 4.20 -14.62 17.07
CA GLY A 374 5.41 -15.06 17.74
C GLY A 374 5.54 -14.53 19.18
N ILE A 375 5.09 -13.30 19.44
CA ILE A 375 4.96 -12.75 20.81
C ILE A 375 3.91 -13.53 21.62
N GLU A 376 2.72 -13.78 21.06
CA GLU A 376 1.68 -14.58 21.71
C GLU A 376 2.18 -16.00 22.07
N SER A 377 3.06 -16.57 21.23
CA SER A 377 3.71 -17.86 21.47
C SER A 377 4.92 -17.83 22.41
N GLY A 378 5.27 -16.67 22.97
CA GLY A 378 6.43 -16.49 23.86
C GLY A 378 7.79 -16.58 23.18
N ARG A 379 7.86 -16.56 21.84
CA ARG A 379 9.11 -16.71 21.06
C ARG A 379 9.83 -15.41 20.75
N PHE A 380 9.11 -14.29 20.71
CA PHE A 380 9.69 -12.97 20.43
C PHE A 380 9.41 -11.98 21.55
N PRO A 381 10.38 -11.10 21.88
CA PRO A 381 10.16 -10.03 22.85
C PRO A 381 9.23 -8.95 22.28
N TYR A 382 8.42 -8.34 23.14
CA TYR A 382 7.63 -7.15 22.78
C TYR A 382 8.48 -5.89 22.96
N PHE A 383 8.78 -5.20 21.86
CA PHE A 383 9.48 -3.91 21.89
C PHE A 383 8.49 -2.74 22.03
N PRO A 384 8.47 -2.03 23.16
CA PRO A 384 7.64 -0.84 23.32
C PRO A 384 8.11 0.25 22.35
N HIS A 385 7.17 0.97 21.72
CA HIS A 385 7.44 2.05 20.76
C HIS A 385 8.20 1.63 19.48
N ALA A 386 8.18 0.35 19.13
CA ALA A 386 8.79 -0.14 17.89
C ALA A 386 8.25 0.57 16.64
N ASP A 387 6.95 0.92 16.64
CA ASP A 387 6.32 1.68 15.55
C ASP A 387 6.99 3.05 15.31
N THR A 388 7.35 3.73 16.39
CA THR A 388 7.97 5.06 16.42
C THR A 388 9.42 4.97 15.93
N VAL A 389 10.19 3.99 16.43
CA VAL A 389 11.59 3.77 16.00
C VAL A 389 11.66 3.35 14.54
N LEU A 390 10.82 2.40 14.11
CA LEU A 390 10.76 1.95 12.73
C LEU A 390 10.36 3.09 11.78
N TYR A 391 9.42 3.95 12.18
CA TYR A 391 9.05 5.12 11.39
C TYR A 391 10.24 6.07 11.23
N ALA A 392 10.97 6.36 12.32
CA ALA A 392 12.10 7.28 12.29
C ALA A 392 13.23 6.77 11.39
N ILE A 393 13.62 5.49 11.54
CA ILE A 393 14.65 4.85 10.70
C ILE A 393 14.21 4.81 9.23
N SER A 394 12.96 4.42 8.97
CA SER A 394 12.43 4.34 7.59
C SER A 394 12.38 5.72 6.92
N THR A 395 11.97 6.76 7.66
CA THR A 395 11.97 8.13 7.17
C THR A 395 13.40 8.61 6.91
N ALA A 396 14.33 8.32 7.81
CA ALA A 396 15.74 8.68 7.66
C ALA A 396 16.39 8.05 6.43
N ILE A 397 16.08 6.77 6.14
CA ILE A 397 16.51 6.09 4.91
C ILE A 397 15.96 6.81 3.67
N CYS A 398 14.67 7.15 3.67
CA CYS A 398 14.05 7.83 2.55
C CYS A 398 14.65 9.23 2.32
N PHE A 399 14.97 9.97 3.38
CA PHE A 399 15.65 11.26 3.28
C PHE A 399 17.11 11.12 2.83
N GLN A 400 17.81 10.08 3.28
CA GLN A 400 19.14 9.76 2.78
C GLN A 400 19.14 9.56 1.26
N ALA A 401 18.20 8.77 0.74
CA ALA A 401 18.02 8.62 -0.70
C ALA A 401 17.60 9.95 -1.35
N ALA A 402 16.69 10.72 -0.74
CA ALA A 402 16.24 11.98 -1.33
C ALA A 402 17.33 13.09 -1.38
N VAL A 403 18.36 12.98 -0.55
CA VAL A 403 19.54 13.87 -0.58
C VAL A 403 20.59 13.33 -1.56
N MET A 404 20.92 12.04 -1.46
CA MET A 404 22.10 11.45 -2.11
C MET A 404 21.83 10.70 -3.41
N GLU A 405 20.64 10.12 -3.58
CA GLU A 405 20.28 9.17 -4.64
C GLU A 405 18.79 9.30 -5.02
N VAL A 406 18.38 10.47 -5.49
CA VAL A 406 16.97 10.77 -5.83
C VAL A 406 16.40 9.79 -6.85
N GLN A 407 17.23 9.31 -7.77
CA GLN A 407 16.90 8.31 -8.80
C GLN A 407 16.37 6.99 -8.22
N ASN A 408 16.79 6.63 -6.99
CA ASN A 408 16.36 5.42 -6.31
C ASN A 408 15.06 5.61 -5.51
N LEU A 409 14.58 6.84 -5.37
CA LEU A 409 13.38 7.16 -4.62
C LEU A 409 12.12 7.04 -5.48
N ARG A 410 10.99 6.68 -4.86
CA ARG A 410 9.71 6.59 -5.58
C ARG A 410 9.31 7.98 -6.12
N PRO A 411 8.99 8.15 -7.43
CA PRO A 411 8.69 9.46 -8.00
C PRO A 411 7.52 10.19 -7.35
N THR A 412 6.49 9.47 -6.90
CA THR A 412 5.35 10.06 -6.19
C THR A 412 5.74 10.64 -4.84
N TYR A 413 6.70 10.00 -4.15
CA TYR A 413 7.21 10.50 -2.88
C TYR A 413 8.14 11.70 -3.07
N TRP A 414 9.01 11.68 -4.10
CA TRP A 414 9.80 12.85 -4.47
C TRP A 414 8.91 14.07 -4.79
N LYS A 415 7.87 13.89 -5.61
CA LYS A 415 6.87 14.95 -5.89
C LYS A 415 6.17 15.45 -4.63
N PHE A 416 5.93 14.56 -3.67
CA PHE A 416 5.37 14.94 -2.36
C PHE A 416 6.34 15.81 -1.56
N LEU A 417 7.62 15.46 -1.47
CA LEU A 417 8.65 16.26 -0.80
C LEU A 417 8.81 17.65 -1.45
N LEU A 418 8.81 17.72 -2.78
CA LEU A 418 8.86 18.99 -3.49
C LEU A 418 7.61 19.83 -3.23
N ARG A 419 6.42 19.23 -3.22
CA ARG A 419 5.19 19.94 -2.88
C ARG A 419 5.25 20.50 -1.46
N LEU A 420 5.67 19.68 -0.49
CA LEU A 420 5.77 20.05 0.92
C LEU A 420 6.72 21.23 1.15
N THR A 421 7.80 21.29 0.38
CA THR A 421 8.86 22.31 0.50
C THR A 421 8.72 23.47 -0.49
N LYS A 422 7.64 23.52 -1.30
CA LYS A 422 7.47 24.47 -2.42
C LYS A 422 8.68 24.49 -3.38
N GLY A 423 9.23 23.31 -3.66
CA GLY A 423 10.36 23.12 -4.57
C GLY A 423 11.74 23.36 -3.94
N ARG A 424 11.81 23.88 -2.71
CA ARG A 424 13.09 24.21 -2.05
C ARG A 424 14.01 23.01 -1.86
N PHE A 425 13.47 21.81 -1.70
CA PHE A 425 14.29 20.60 -1.55
C PHE A 425 15.08 20.23 -2.83
N ALA A 426 14.67 20.74 -4.00
CA ALA A 426 15.44 20.65 -5.23
C ALA A 426 16.62 21.62 -5.29
N LEU A 427 16.60 22.71 -4.50
CA LEU A 427 17.62 23.76 -4.52
C LEU A 427 18.90 23.40 -3.75
N MET A 428 18.96 22.23 -3.10
CA MET A 428 20.19 21.76 -2.46
C MET A 428 21.32 21.62 -3.48
N ASN A 429 22.53 22.02 -3.09
CA ASN A 429 23.73 21.92 -3.91
C ASN A 429 24.26 20.48 -3.96
N ARG A 430 23.66 19.66 -4.83
CA ARG A 430 23.98 18.23 -4.95
C ARG A 430 25.30 17.97 -5.65
N GLN A 431 25.82 18.92 -6.43
CA GLN A 431 27.16 18.80 -7.05
C GLN A 431 28.25 18.61 -5.99
N MET A 432 28.14 19.33 -4.88
CA MET A 432 29.09 19.17 -3.77
C MET A 432 28.99 17.80 -3.08
N LEU A 433 27.83 17.14 -3.16
CA LEU A 433 27.60 15.82 -2.57
C LEU A 433 28.12 14.68 -3.46
N ASP A 434 28.43 14.93 -4.74
CA ASP A 434 28.94 13.91 -5.66
C ASP A 434 30.32 13.36 -5.26
N VAL A 435 31.06 14.10 -4.41
CA VAL A 435 32.31 13.64 -3.79
C VAL A 435 32.13 12.29 -3.06
N PHE A 436 30.92 11.99 -2.58
CA PHE A 436 30.60 10.72 -1.94
C PHE A 436 30.37 9.54 -2.91
N GLY A 437 30.39 9.78 -4.22
CA GLY A 437 30.25 8.74 -5.25
C GLY A 437 28.82 8.24 -5.46
N THR A 438 27.81 8.95 -4.98
CA THR A 438 26.39 8.54 -5.11
C THR A 438 25.67 9.14 -6.33
N GLN A 439 26.36 9.97 -7.13
CA GLN A 439 25.78 10.68 -8.28
C GLN A 439 24.53 11.48 -7.88
N ALA A 440 24.62 12.22 -6.77
CA ALA A 440 23.52 13.00 -6.24
C ALA A 440 23.00 14.06 -7.22
N SER A 441 23.87 14.63 -8.07
CA SER A 441 23.47 15.67 -9.03
C SER A 441 22.88 15.16 -10.35
N GLN A 442 22.83 13.84 -10.58
CA GLN A 442 22.49 13.20 -11.87
C GLN A 442 21.19 13.75 -12.49
N ASP A 443 20.11 13.82 -11.71
CA ASP A 443 18.79 14.23 -12.20
C ASP A 443 18.58 15.76 -12.25
N PHE A 444 19.58 16.56 -11.87
CA PHE A 444 19.46 18.01 -11.66
C PHE A 444 20.16 18.87 -12.71
N LYS A 445 20.54 18.31 -13.86
CA LYS A 445 21.07 19.04 -15.04
C LYS A 445 22.18 20.05 -14.71
N GLY A 446 23.06 19.72 -13.78
CA GLY A 446 24.16 20.61 -13.38
C GLY A 446 23.71 21.88 -12.65
N PHE A 447 22.56 21.85 -11.96
CA PHE A 447 22.11 22.96 -11.12
C PHE A 447 23.21 23.39 -10.13
N ALA A 448 23.55 24.68 -10.19
CA ALA A 448 24.42 25.36 -9.26
C ALA A 448 23.65 26.53 -8.61
N PRO A 449 23.57 26.60 -7.27
CA PRO A 449 22.86 27.69 -6.60
C PRO A 449 23.62 29.02 -6.77
N LYS A 450 22.87 30.11 -6.91
CA LYS A 450 23.43 31.47 -6.84
C LYS A 450 23.55 31.87 -5.37
N LEU A 451 24.77 31.80 -4.84
CA LEU A 451 25.06 32.08 -3.43
C LEU A 451 25.59 33.50 -3.26
N ASP A 452 25.22 34.20 -2.19
CA ASP A 452 25.81 35.48 -1.81
C ASP A 452 27.22 35.25 -1.22
N PRO A 453 28.28 35.77 -1.86
CA PRO A 453 29.66 35.56 -1.43
C PRO A 453 29.92 35.92 0.04
N ARG A 454 29.18 36.90 0.59
CA ARG A 454 29.31 37.35 1.99
C ARG A 454 29.02 36.26 3.01
N TYR A 455 28.27 35.22 2.61
CA TYR A 455 27.86 34.11 3.46
C TYR A 455 28.44 32.76 3.00
N THR A 456 29.44 32.77 2.12
CA THR A 456 30.13 31.56 1.66
C THR A 456 31.42 31.32 2.43
N THR A 457 31.79 30.05 2.61
CA THR A 457 32.99 29.65 3.38
C THR A 457 34.22 29.49 2.48
N MET A 458 34.02 29.30 1.18
CA MET A 458 35.07 29.26 0.16
C MET A 458 34.61 30.01 -1.09
N LEU A 459 35.44 30.92 -1.62
CA LEU A 459 35.19 31.53 -2.93
C LEU A 459 35.25 30.43 -4.01
N PRO A 460 34.36 30.46 -5.02
CA PRO A 460 34.48 29.56 -6.16
C PRO A 460 35.84 29.78 -6.84
N PRO A 461 36.48 28.72 -7.36
CA PRO A 461 37.75 28.87 -8.08
C PRO A 461 37.54 29.81 -9.28
N GLY A 462 38.18 30.98 -9.24
CA GLY A 462 38.12 32.01 -10.29
C GLY A 462 37.28 33.27 -9.99
N ALA A 463 36.73 33.44 -8.79
CA ALA A 463 36.11 34.71 -8.40
C ALA A 463 37.14 35.63 -7.73
N ASP A 464 37.77 36.50 -8.50
CA ASP A 464 38.53 37.63 -7.97
C ASP A 464 37.55 38.65 -7.36
N ILE A 465 37.80 39.05 -6.12
CA ILE A 465 37.08 40.14 -5.47
C ILE A 465 37.56 41.44 -6.11
N GLN A 466 36.77 42.01 -7.03
CA GLN A 466 36.90 43.44 -7.35
C GLN A 466 36.35 44.23 -6.17
N LEU A 467 37.24 44.68 -5.29
CA LEU A 467 36.96 45.75 -4.34
C LEU A 467 36.79 47.04 -5.15
N GLY A 468 35.56 47.54 -5.21
CA GLY A 468 35.19 48.87 -5.70
C GLY A 468 34.52 49.67 -4.61
#